data_AF-A0A3Q9XX71-F1
#
_entry.id   AF-A0A3Q9XX71-F1
#
_cell.length_a   1.000
_cell.length_b   1.000
_cell.length_c   1.000
_cell.angle_alpha   90.00
_cell.angle_beta   90.00
_cell.angle_gamma   90.00
#
_symmetry.space_group_name_H-M   'P 1'
#
loop_
_entity.id
_entity.type
_entity.pdbx_description
1 polymer ?
#
loop_
_entity_poly.entity_id
_entity_poly.type
_entity_poly.pdbx_seq_one_letter_code
_entity_poly.pdbx_strand_id
1 'polypeptide(L)'
;MRRSTKYQDWLLEKLKDHDEADVHLNDALEESLKGDEESQQLFLIALRNVAEAQGGIGALAKKAYVGRESLYKTLSGTGNPKWHILVSLGVAMGLNLRLS
;
A
#
# COMPACT_ATOMS: atom_id res chain seq x y z
N MET A 1 -8.35 22.24 -6.26
CA MET A 1 -7.63 21.00 -6.65
C MET A 1 -8.52 20.19 -7.59
N ARG A 2 -8.12 19.96 -8.85
CA ARG A 2 -8.94 19.19 -9.82
C ARG A 2 -8.13 18.35 -10.83
N ARG A 3 -6.81 18.24 -10.64
CA ARG A 3 -5.94 17.32 -11.42
C ARG A 3 -5.75 15.95 -10.75
N SER A 4 -6.05 15.83 -9.46
CA SER A 4 -5.70 14.65 -8.65
C SER A 4 -6.65 13.46 -8.82
N THR A 5 -7.96 13.68 -9.04
CA THR A 5 -8.93 12.57 -9.14
C THR A 5 -8.70 11.71 -10.37
N LYS A 6 -8.48 12.31 -11.56
CA LYS A 6 -8.25 11.53 -12.80
C LYS A 6 -6.98 10.67 -12.75
N TYR A 7 -5.91 11.20 -12.16
CA TYR A 7 -4.69 10.43 -11.97
C TYR A 7 -4.91 9.29 -10.97
N GLN A 8 -5.58 9.57 -9.85
CA GLN A 8 -5.90 8.55 -8.86
C GLN A 8 -6.80 7.45 -9.45
N ASP A 9 -7.83 7.82 -10.20
CA ASP A 9 -8.73 6.85 -10.86
C ASP A 9 -7.95 5.99 -11.86
N TRP A 10 -7.09 6.60 -12.67
CA TRP A 10 -6.21 5.88 -13.60
C TRP A 10 -5.26 4.92 -12.86
N LEU A 11 -4.65 5.37 -11.77
CA LEU A 11 -3.75 4.56 -10.96
C LEU A 11 -4.50 3.37 -10.36
N LEU A 12 -5.66 3.61 -9.74
CA LEU A 12 -6.48 2.55 -9.15
C LEU A 12 -6.96 1.54 -10.19
N GLU A 13 -7.26 1.97 -11.41
CA GLU A 13 -7.59 1.05 -12.50
C GLU A 13 -6.38 0.18 -12.87
N LYS A 14 -5.19 0.79 -12.98
CA LYS A 14 -3.94 0.08 -13.30
C LYS A 14 -3.58 -0.97 -12.24
N LEU A 15 -3.72 -0.62 -10.95
CA LEU A 15 -3.37 -1.47 -9.82
C LEU A 15 -4.34 -2.65 -9.56
N LYS A 16 -5.40 -2.78 -10.37
CA LYS A 16 -6.21 -4.00 -10.39
C LYS A 16 -5.44 -5.17 -11.01
N ASP A 17 -4.52 -4.87 -11.92
CA ASP A 17 -3.57 -5.85 -12.44
C ASP A 17 -2.54 -6.18 -11.36
N HIS A 18 -2.30 -7.48 -11.14
CA HIS A 18 -1.46 -7.94 -10.04
C HIS A 18 0.02 -7.66 -10.30
N ASP A 19 0.48 -7.80 -11.54
CA ASP A 19 1.87 -7.53 -11.90
C ASP A 19 2.17 -6.03 -11.77
N GLU A 20 1.23 -5.16 -12.16
CA GLU A 20 1.36 -3.71 -11.98
C GLU A 20 1.36 -3.30 -10.49
N ALA A 21 0.59 -3.99 -9.65
CA ALA A 21 0.60 -3.76 -8.21
C ALA A 21 1.94 -4.20 -7.58
N ASP A 22 2.50 -5.33 -8.02
CA ASP A 22 3.80 -5.83 -7.59
C ASP A 22 4.92 -4.85 -7.95
N VAL A 23 4.96 -4.36 -9.20
CA VAL A 23 5.94 -3.36 -9.64
C VAL A 23 5.79 -2.07 -8.81
N HIS A 24 4.57 -1.55 -8.72
CA HIS A 24 4.31 -0.29 -8.01
C HIS A 24 4.77 -0.33 -6.54
N LEU A 25 4.54 -1.45 -5.85
CA LEU A 25 4.92 -1.59 -4.45
C LEU A 25 6.40 -1.88 -4.24
N ASN A 26 7.06 -2.57 -5.17
CA ASN A 26 8.51 -2.72 -5.11
C ASN A 26 9.22 -1.38 -5.36
N ASP A 27 8.77 -0.58 -6.33
CA ASP A 27 9.30 0.77 -6.58
C ASP A 27 9.14 1.66 -5.33
N ALA A 28 7.95 1.64 -4.71
CA ALA A 28 7.68 2.41 -3.50
C ALA A 28 8.47 1.89 -2.28
N LEU A 29 8.72 0.57 -2.20
CA LEU A 29 9.55 -0.03 -1.16
C LEU A 29 11.00 0.42 -1.32
N GLU A 30 11.57 0.35 -2.52
CA GLU A 30 12.94 0.79 -2.81
C GLU A 30 13.14 2.26 -2.41
N GLU A 31 12.20 3.14 -2.77
CA GLU A 31 12.22 4.54 -2.37
C GLU A 31 12.22 4.70 -0.84
N SER A 32 11.39 3.93 -0.12
CA SER A 32 11.30 3.99 1.34
C SER A 32 12.60 3.61 2.07
N LEU A 33 13.47 2.83 1.42
CA LEU A 33 14.76 2.41 2.00
C LEU A 33 15.78 3.56 2.08
N LYS A 34 15.50 4.73 1.48
CA LYS A 34 16.26 5.96 1.72
C LYS A 34 16.23 6.40 3.19
N GLY A 35 15.24 5.92 3.95
CA GLY A 35 15.22 5.99 5.41
C GLY A 35 14.67 7.29 5.98
N ASP A 36 14.25 8.24 5.15
CA ASP A 36 13.52 9.42 5.59
C ASP A 36 12.01 9.13 5.77
N GLU A 37 11.37 9.96 6.58
CA GLU A 37 9.96 9.77 6.95
C GLU A 37 9.04 9.93 5.73
N GLU A 38 9.32 10.88 4.84
CA GLU A 38 8.49 11.15 3.66
C GLU A 38 8.45 9.94 2.71
N SER A 39 9.60 9.34 2.43
CA SER A 39 9.72 8.14 1.61
C SER A 39 8.99 6.94 2.23
N GLN A 40 9.04 6.77 3.55
CA GLN A 40 8.26 5.73 4.24
C GLN A 40 6.75 5.98 4.14
N GLN A 41 6.32 7.23 4.27
CA GLN A 41 4.92 7.61 4.15
C GLN A 41 4.38 7.34 2.73
N LEU A 42 5.19 7.55 1.69
CA LEU A 42 4.84 7.22 0.30
C LEU A 42 4.58 5.72 0.12
N PHE A 43 5.38 4.85 0.74
CA PHE A 43 5.14 3.41 0.72
C PHE A 43 3.80 3.02 1.36
N LEU A 44 3.43 3.66 2.49
CA LEU A 44 2.13 3.43 3.12
C LEU A 44 0.96 3.86 2.23
N ILE A 45 1.13 4.96 1.47
CA ILE A 45 0.15 5.41 0.49
C ILE A 45 0.06 4.42 -0.69
N ALA A 46 1.18 3.87 -1.16
CA ALA A 46 1.19 2.85 -2.20
C ALA A 46 0.44 1.58 -1.77
N LEU A 47 0.68 1.10 -0.54
CA LEU A 47 -0.06 -0.03 0.04
C LEU A 47 -1.56 0.27 0.10
N ARG A 48 -1.94 1.50 0.44
CA ARG A 48 -3.33 1.95 0.42
C ARG A 48 -3.94 1.87 -0.97
N ASN A 49 -3.24 2.38 -1.99
CA ASN A 49 -3.73 2.41 -3.37
C ASN A 49 -3.97 0.98 -3.89
N VAL A 50 -3.04 0.06 -3.64
CA VAL A 50 -3.21 -1.36 -4.02
C VAL A 50 -4.37 -1.99 -3.26
N ALA A 51 -4.49 -1.74 -1.95
CA ALA A 51 -5.61 -2.22 -1.17
C ALA A 51 -6.96 -1.70 -1.73
N GLU A 52 -7.04 -0.42 -2.11
CA GLU A 52 -8.22 0.19 -2.71
C GLU A 52 -8.58 -0.42 -4.06
N ALA A 53 -7.58 -0.65 -4.93
CA ALA A 53 -7.78 -1.26 -6.24
C ALA A 53 -8.24 -2.73 -6.16
N GLN A 54 -7.75 -3.50 -5.18
CA GLN A 54 -7.96 -4.95 -5.06
C GLN A 54 -9.10 -5.35 -4.10
N GLY A 55 -10.11 -4.49 -3.96
CA GLY A 55 -11.33 -4.79 -3.19
C GLY A 55 -11.48 -4.02 -1.87
N GLY A 56 -10.60 -3.07 -1.61
CA GLY A 56 -10.68 -2.12 -0.51
C GLY A 56 -9.93 -2.52 0.76
N ILE A 57 -9.63 -1.51 1.58
CA ILE A 57 -8.96 -1.64 2.88
C ILE A 57 -9.70 -2.62 3.82
N GLY A 58 -11.03 -2.65 3.76
CA GLY A 58 -11.83 -3.58 4.57
C GLY A 58 -11.62 -5.06 4.20
N ALA A 59 -11.41 -5.36 2.92
CA ALA A 59 -11.12 -6.71 2.46
C ALA A 59 -9.70 -7.12 2.86
N LEU A 60 -8.72 -6.21 2.70
CA LEU A 60 -7.35 -6.43 3.13
C LEU A 60 -7.26 -6.66 4.65
N ALA A 61 -7.95 -5.84 5.45
CA ALA A 61 -7.98 -5.99 6.91
C ALA A 61 -8.44 -7.39 7.33
N LYS A 62 -9.47 -7.93 6.65
CA LYS A 62 -9.98 -9.28 6.90
C LYS A 62 -8.95 -10.36 6.51
N LYS A 63 -8.30 -10.22 5.35
CA LYS A 63 -7.27 -11.17 4.88
C LYS A 63 -6.02 -11.16 5.77
N ALA A 64 -5.62 -9.99 6.26
CA ALA A 64 -4.44 -9.81 7.11
C ALA A 64 -4.71 -10.00 8.61
N TYR A 65 -5.95 -10.30 9.01
CA TYR A 65 -6.38 -10.45 10.41
C TYR A 65 -6.04 -9.22 11.28
N VAL A 66 -6.15 -8.01 10.72
CA VAL A 66 -5.92 -6.75 11.41
C VAL A 66 -7.22 -5.96 11.57
N GLY A 67 -7.32 -5.17 12.64
CA GLY A 67 -8.47 -4.30 12.86
C GLY A 67 -8.62 -3.27 11.74
N ARG A 68 -9.83 -3.13 11.18
CA ARG A 68 -10.11 -2.21 10.07
C ARG A 68 -9.70 -0.77 10.38
N GLU A 69 -10.10 -0.24 11.53
CA GLU A 69 -9.74 1.13 11.94
C GLU A 69 -8.24 1.31 12.10
N SER A 70 -7.56 0.30 12.67
CA SER A 70 -6.11 0.30 12.79
C SER A 70 -5.45 0.36 11.41
N LEU A 71 -5.98 -0.38 10.43
CA LEU A 71 -5.43 -0.39 9.08
C LEU A 71 -5.63 0.94 8.36
N TYR A 72 -6.78 1.60 8.50
CA TYR A 72 -6.99 2.95 7.98
C TYR A 72 -5.99 3.96 8.55
N LYS A 73 -5.71 3.91 9.87
CA LYS A 73 -4.69 4.75 10.50
C LYS A 73 -3.26 4.38 10.06
N THR A 74 -3.01 3.09 9.87
CA THR A 74 -1.70 2.59 9.44
C THR A 74 -1.37 3.09 8.03
N LEU A 75 -2.36 3.08 7.12
CA LEU A 75 -2.17 3.43 5.72
C LEU A 75 -2.52 4.89 5.39
N SER A 76 -2.57 5.78 6.40
CA SER A 76 -2.92 7.19 6.21
C SER A 76 -1.80 8.05 5.61
N GLY A 77 -0.62 7.46 5.33
CA GLY A 77 0.58 8.21 4.97
C GLY A 77 1.21 8.95 6.15
N THR A 78 0.76 8.72 7.39
CA THR A 78 1.42 9.22 8.62
C THR A 78 1.47 8.15 9.70
N GLY A 79 1.13 6.91 9.34
CA GLY A 79 1.17 5.77 10.23
C GLY A 79 2.61 5.35 10.51
N ASN A 80 2.81 4.66 11.64
CA ASN A 80 4.07 4.01 11.98
C ASN A 80 3.81 2.53 12.28
N PRO A 81 3.54 1.71 11.24
CA PRO A 81 3.31 0.29 11.45
C PRO A 81 4.55 -0.40 11.99
N LYS A 82 4.31 -1.34 12.92
CA LYS A 82 5.34 -2.33 13.26
C LYS A 82 5.64 -3.20 12.05
N TRP A 83 6.90 -3.65 11.94
CA TRP A 83 7.36 -4.53 10.87
C TRP A 83 6.43 -5.71 10.59
N HIS A 84 5.99 -6.42 11.63
CA HIS A 84 5.12 -7.59 11.46
C HIS A 84 3.77 -7.25 10.79
N ILE A 85 3.26 -6.03 10.94
CA ILE A 85 2.04 -5.58 10.25
C ILE A 85 2.32 -5.44 8.76
N LEU A 86 3.43 -4.82 8.38
CA LEU A 86 3.82 -4.68 6.96
C LEU A 86 3.96 -6.05 6.28
N VAL A 87 4.60 -7.01 6.95
CA VAL A 87 4.72 -8.39 6.46
C VAL A 87 3.35 -9.04 6.30
N SER A 88 2.47 -8.95 7.31
CA SER A 88 1.10 -9.50 7.22
C SER A 88 0.30 -8.89 6.07
N LEU A 89 0.47 -7.60 5.79
CA LEU A 89 -0.19 -6.93 4.68
C LEU A 89 0.35 -7.42 3.33
N GLY A 90 1.68 -7.48 3.16
CA GLY A 90 2.29 -8.00 1.94
C GLY A 90 1.85 -9.44 1.61
N VAL A 91 1.85 -10.31 2.62
CA VAL A 91 1.37 -11.70 2.48
C VAL A 91 -0.12 -11.74 2.13
N ALA A 92 -0.95 -10.93 2.78
CA ALA A 92 -2.40 -10.90 2.54
C ALA A 92 -2.78 -10.37 1.14
N MET A 93 -1.93 -9.53 0.55
CA MET A 93 -2.07 -9.06 -0.83
C MET A 93 -1.50 -10.07 -1.85
N GLY A 94 -0.76 -11.09 -1.40
CA GLY A 94 -0.13 -12.07 -2.29
C GLY A 94 0.96 -11.46 -3.17
N LEU A 95 1.60 -10.40 -2.70
CA LEU A 95 2.58 -9.63 -3.46
C LEU A 95 4.00 -10.10 -3.17
N ASN A 96 4.87 -9.99 -4.17
CA ASN A 96 6.27 -10.37 -4.05
C ASN A 96 7.14 -9.14 -3.78
N LEU A 97 7.18 -8.72 -2.51
CA LEU A 97 8.04 -7.62 -2.07
C LEU A 97 9.49 -8.11 -1.92
N ARG A 98 10.43 -7.39 -2.52
CA ARG A 98 11.86 -7.73 -2.51
C ARG A 98 12.69 -6.52 -2.13
N LEU A 99 13.74 -6.78 -1.36
CA LEU A 99 14.81 -5.84 -1.10
C LEU A 99 15.96 -6.25 -2.02
N SER A 100 16.29 -5.41 -3.00
CA SER A 100 17.42 -5.61 -3.91
C SER A 100 18.71 -5.08 -3.33
#